data_AF-A0A843AYH2-F1
#
_entry.id   AF-A0A843AYH2-F1
#
_cell.length_a   1.000
_cell.length_b   1.000
_cell.length_c   1.000
_cell.angle_alpha   90.00
_cell.angle_beta   90.00
_cell.angle_gamma   90.00
#
_symmetry.space_group_name_H-M   'P 1'
#
loop_
_entity.id
_entity.type
_entity.pdbx_description
1 polymer ?
#
loop_
_entity_poly.entity_id
_entity_poly.type
_entity_poly.pdbx_seq_one_letter_code
_entity_poly.pdbx_strand_id
1 'polypeptide(L)'
;MTANHKGVTLVGTPCQIIAAAKIEHYPETLGESPVDFKLGLFCMENFSHSYLKEFLKQNEIEMGDVDQFRVEKGHFWAYLKNGDVFKTPLSKAKACMRKNCQVCVDYTSELADLSVGSVGSAPGWSTLIARTEKGLQALQNAENKGYIETKPLEQSGLKLLENLANKKKKENKGEIRKRESVARPVIYRRYMSDAEFETEVASCQFDDLKSDVIDIGGCVLCGACYYACPENIISIEDRKPQLRGNCPSECNLCYVACPRTYVSQEILSRDLDQKALGDYLKIVSARATNVEGQDGGVATALLNYILDENVTEEVVVVDKSEQNPWKPEAVLTSDTEEVKKAAGTKYSACPVFKVLKDNDNKEKEVS
;
A
#
# COMPACT_ATOMS: atom_id res chain seq x y z
N MET A 1 8.41 31.74 -2.48
CA MET A 1 8.09 31.50 -1.07
C MET A 1 7.80 30.02 -0.99
N THR A 2 8.78 29.23 -0.55
CA THR A 2 8.62 27.79 -0.36
C THR A 2 7.58 27.61 0.75
N ALA A 3 6.43 27.02 0.41
CA ALA A 3 5.49 26.57 1.45
C ALA A 3 6.30 25.68 2.40
N ASN A 4 6.19 25.94 3.70
CA ASN A 4 6.83 25.15 4.73
C ASN A 4 6.18 23.77 4.66
N HIS A 5 6.80 22.84 3.92
CA HIS A 5 6.19 21.57 3.58
C HIS A 5 6.09 20.72 4.86
N LYS A 6 4.86 20.41 5.26
CA LYS A 6 4.57 19.50 6.36
C LYS A 6 4.78 18.07 5.86
N GLY A 7 5.90 17.47 6.23
CA GLY A 7 6.21 16.10 5.84
C GLY A 7 5.12 15.12 6.31
N VAL A 8 4.75 14.18 5.44
CA VAL A 8 3.73 13.15 5.73
C VAL A 8 4.33 11.75 5.68
N THR A 9 3.99 10.92 6.67
CA THR A 9 4.23 9.48 6.60
C THR A 9 3.08 8.76 5.88
N LEU A 10 3.37 8.05 4.80
CA LEU A 10 2.40 7.19 4.13
C LEU A 10 2.52 5.74 4.62
N VAL A 11 1.43 5.19 5.16
CA VAL A 11 1.30 3.74 5.39
C VAL A 11 0.66 3.09 4.17
N GLY A 12 1.37 2.16 3.53
CA GLY A 12 0.92 1.62 2.26
C GLY A 12 1.34 0.18 1.99
N THR A 13 0.52 -0.53 1.23
CA THR A 13 0.88 -1.80 0.60
C THR A 13 1.88 -1.57 -0.55
N PRO A 14 2.56 -2.61 -1.07
CA PRO A 14 3.63 -2.43 -2.07
C PRO A 14 3.25 -1.59 -3.28
N CYS A 15 2.03 -1.74 -3.81
CA CYS A 15 1.59 -0.95 -4.95
C CYS A 15 1.30 0.52 -4.63
N GLN A 16 0.96 0.85 -3.38
CA GLN A 16 0.83 2.23 -2.92
C GLN A 16 2.22 2.84 -2.68
N ILE A 17 3.17 2.06 -2.15
CA ILE A 17 4.56 2.49 -1.99
C ILE A 17 5.23 2.75 -3.36
N ILE A 18 4.98 1.92 -4.37
CA ILE A 18 5.43 2.19 -5.75
C ILE A 18 4.86 3.52 -6.26
N ALA A 19 3.59 3.82 -5.98
CA ALA A 19 2.99 5.08 -6.41
C ALA A 19 3.64 6.28 -5.71
N ALA A 20 3.91 6.18 -4.41
CA ALA A 20 4.61 7.22 -3.67
C ALA A 20 6.02 7.44 -4.20
N ALA A 21 6.77 6.37 -4.47
CA ALA A 21 8.10 6.45 -5.07
C ALA A 21 8.08 7.11 -6.46
N LYS A 22 7.05 6.85 -7.28
CA LYS A 22 6.88 7.55 -8.56
C LYS A 22 6.58 9.05 -8.40
N ILE A 23 5.72 9.41 -7.44
CA ILE A 23 5.40 10.82 -7.16
C ILE A 23 6.64 11.57 -6.68
N GLU A 24 7.43 10.96 -5.80
CA GLU A 24 8.70 11.49 -5.29
C GLU A 24 9.78 11.62 -6.38
N HIS A 25 9.86 10.66 -7.31
CA HIS A 25 10.91 10.61 -8.34
C HIS A 25 10.69 11.61 -9.49
N TYR A 26 9.45 12.04 -9.76
CA TYR A 26 9.13 12.97 -10.85
C TYR A 26 8.59 14.32 -10.34
N PRO A 27 9.32 15.09 -9.51
CA PRO A 27 8.82 16.32 -8.92
C PRO A 27 8.58 17.43 -9.96
N GLU A 28 9.39 17.48 -11.02
CA GLU A 28 9.23 18.46 -12.12
C GLU A 28 7.91 18.29 -12.89
N THR A 29 7.36 17.06 -12.89
CA THR A 29 6.12 16.72 -13.59
C THR A 29 4.93 16.69 -12.63
N LEU A 30 5.08 16.05 -11.47
CA LEU A 30 3.99 15.77 -10.53
C LEU A 30 3.89 16.77 -9.37
N GLY A 31 4.86 17.69 -9.25
CA GLY A 31 5.03 18.55 -8.08
C GLY A 31 5.77 17.84 -6.94
N GLU A 32 6.21 18.60 -5.95
CA GLU A 32 6.86 18.05 -4.75
C GLU A 32 5.93 17.06 -4.03
N SER A 33 6.45 15.87 -3.74
CA SER A 33 5.73 14.84 -3.00
C SER A 33 5.58 15.27 -1.54
N PRO A 34 4.37 15.16 -0.94
CA PRO A 34 4.22 15.35 0.49
C PRO A 34 4.60 14.14 1.32
N VAL A 35 4.82 13.00 0.68
CA VAL A 35 5.20 11.76 1.37
C VAL A 35 6.69 11.76 1.63
N ASP A 36 7.05 12.11 2.86
CA ASP A 36 8.43 12.18 3.34
C ASP A 36 8.90 10.87 3.96
N PHE A 37 7.99 10.01 4.43
CA PHE A 37 8.34 8.70 4.98
C PHE A 37 7.38 7.63 4.51
N LYS A 38 7.91 6.50 4.01
CA LYS A 38 7.15 5.38 3.47
C LYS A 38 7.20 4.20 4.44
N LEU A 39 6.11 3.95 5.17
CA LEU A 39 5.93 2.75 5.99
C LEU A 39 5.19 1.67 5.19
N GLY A 40 5.95 0.72 4.65
CA GLY A 40 5.45 -0.35 3.78
C GLY A 40 4.87 -1.53 4.55
N LEU A 41 3.69 -1.99 4.19
CA LEU A 41 3.08 -3.21 4.74
C LEU A 41 3.44 -4.42 3.88
N PHE A 42 3.67 -5.59 4.50
CA PHE A 42 3.70 -6.84 3.76
C PHE A 42 2.32 -7.13 3.19
N CYS A 43 2.25 -7.56 1.93
CA CYS A 43 0.98 -7.80 1.27
C CYS A 43 1.10 -8.94 0.27
N MET A 44 0.36 -10.02 0.49
CA MET A 44 0.25 -11.12 -0.48
C MET A 44 -0.81 -10.78 -1.54
N GLU A 45 -2.03 -10.53 -1.08
CA GLU A 45 -3.24 -10.33 -1.88
C GLU A 45 -4.16 -9.32 -1.15
N ASN A 46 -5.07 -8.67 -1.89
CA ASN A 46 -6.07 -7.77 -1.33
C ASN A 46 -7.45 -8.12 -1.92
N PHE A 47 -8.52 -7.81 -1.20
CA PHE A 47 -9.88 -8.24 -1.55
C PHE A 47 -10.76 -7.06 -2.00
N SER A 48 -11.82 -7.38 -2.72
CA SER A 48 -12.87 -6.42 -3.03
C SER A 48 -13.83 -6.37 -1.84
N HIS A 49 -14.04 -5.18 -1.26
CA HIS A 49 -14.97 -4.99 -0.14
C HIS A 49 -16.37 -5.54 -0.47
N SER A 50 -16.89 -5.21 -1.66
CA SER A 50 -18.20 -5.67 -2.11
C SER A 50 -18.29 -7.19 -2.25
N TYR A 51 -17.26 -7.83 -2.79
CA TYR A 51 -17.26 -9.30 -2.95
C TYR A 51 -16.97 -10.01 -1.64
N LEU A 52 -16.21 -9.40 -0.73
CA LEU A 52 -16.02 -9.94 0.60
C LEU A 52 -17.33 -9.87 1.40
N LYS A 53 -18.07 -8.76 1.31
CA LYS A 53 -19.40 -8.61 1.91
C LYS A 53 -20.36 -9.69 1.41
N GLU A 54 -20.43 -9.87 0.10
CA GLU A 54 -21.26 -10.92 -0.51
C GLU A 54 -20.81 -12.32 -0.10
N PHE A 55 -19.50 -12.58 -0.07
CA PHE A 55 -18.95 -13.87 0.36
C PHE A 55 -19.33 -14.20 1.82
N LEU A 56 -19.25 -13.23 2.73
CA LEU A 56 -19.67 -13.42 4.13
C LEU A 56 -21.18 -13.66 4.22
N LYS A 57 -21.98 -12.90 3.48
CA LYS A 57 -23.44 -13.06 3.44
C LYS A 57 -23.86 -14.44 2.95
N GLN A 58 -23.17 -15.00 1.96
CA GLN A 58 -23.39 -16.38 1.49
C GLN A 58 -23.07 -17.45 2.54
N ASN A 59 -22.31 -17.08 3.58
CA ASN A 59 -22.02 -17.92 4.74
C ASN A 59 -22.78 -17.43 5.99
N GLU A 60 -23.90 -16.71 5.79
CA GLU A 60 -24.82 -16.25 6.85
C GLU A 60 -24.17 -15.30 7.87
N ILE A 61 -23.14 -14.55 7.44
CA ILE A 61 -22.42 -13.57 8.28
C ILE A 61 -22.63 -12.17 7.73
N GLU A 62 -23.19 -11.30 8.55
CA GLU A 62 -23.22 -9.87 8.25
C GLU A 62 -21.85 -9.25 8.53
N MET A 63 -21.33 -8.48 7.57
CA MET A 63 -20.01 -7.85 7.69
C MET A 63 -19.91 -6.91 8.90
N GLY A 64 -21.04 -6.33 9.34
CA GLY A 64 -21.13 -5.51 10.54
C GLY A 64 -20.85 -6.26 11.85
N ASP A 65 -21.01 -7.58 11.86
CA ASP A 65 -20.82 -8.42 13.04
C ASP A 65 -19.39 -8.94 13.18
N VAL A 66 -18.54 -8.71 12.17
CA VAL A 66 -17.12 -9.05 12.22
C VAL A 66 -16.37 -8.03 13.08
N ASP A 67 -15.63 -8.54 14.05
CA ASP A 67 -14.74 -7.77 14.92
C ASP A 67 -13.31 -7.71 14.37
N GLN A 68 -12.82 -8.82 13.82
CA GLN A 68 -11.47 -8.90 13.25
C GLN A 68 -11.40 -9.86 12.06
N PHE A 69 -10.62 -9.48 11.04
CA PHE A 69 -10.19 -10.40 9.99
C PHE A 69 -8.73 -10.83 10.19
N ARG A 70 -8.39 -12.07 9.82
CA ARG A 70 -7.01 -12.53 9.68
C ARG A 70 -6.82 -13.43 8.46
N VAL A 71 -5.63 -13.36 7.87
CA VAL A 71 -5.16 -14.31 6.87
C VAL A 71 -3.86 -14.94 7.37
N GLU A 72 -3.94 -16.20 7.81
CA GLU A 72 -2.80 -16.93 8.34
C GLU A 72 -2.95 -18.43 8.09
N LYS A 73 -1.81 -19.13 8.00
CA LYS A 73 -1.77 -20.61 7.87
C LYS A 73 -2.67 -21.14 6.73
N GLY A 74 -2.73 -20.42 5.62
CA GLY A 74 -3.52 -20.78 4.43
C GLY A 74 -5.04 -20.65 4.59
N HIS A 75 -5.52 -19.94 5.61
CA HIS A 75 -6.93 -19.73 5.88
C HIS A 75 -7.27 -18.25 6.00
N PHE A 76 -8.51 -17.92 5.64
CA PHE A 76 -9.15 -16.66 5.96
C PHE A 76 -10.03 -16.87 7.21
N TRP A 77 -9.93 -15.93 8.13
CA TRP A 77 -10.60 -15.95 9.43
C TRP A 77 -11.40 -14.67 9.61
N ALA A 78 -12.64 -14.78 10.03
CA ALA A 78 -13.45 -13.68 10.54
C ALA A 78 -13.87 -14.02 11.97
N TYR A 79 -13.36 -13.25 12.92
CA TYR A 79 -13.74 -13.31 14.33
C TYR A 79 -14.94 -12.39 14.51
N LEU A 80 -16.04 -12.92 15.03
CA LEU A 80 -17.29 -12.20 15.19
C LEU A 80 -17.38 -11.59 16.59
N LYS A 81 -18.13 -10.50 16.73
CA LYS A 81 -18.32 -9.78 18.00
C LYS A 81 -18.99 -10.63 19.09
N ASN A 82 -19.74 -11.66 18.70
CA ASN A 82 -20.37 -12.60 19.62
C ASN A 82 -19.41 -13.71 20.12
N GLY A 83 -18.16 -13.73 19.64
CA GLY A 83 -17.14 -14.74 19.97
C GLY A 83 -17.04 -15.91 18.99
N ASP A 84 -17.97 -16.02 18.03
CA ASP A 84 -17.91 -17.06 16.99
C ASP A 84 -16.77 -16.80 15.99
N VAL A 85 -16.28 -17.87 15.37
CA VAL A 85 -15.19 -17.79 14.40
C VAL A 85 -15.60 -18.46 13.09
N PHE A 86 -15.65 -17.67 12.03
CA PHE A 86 -15.74 -18.19 10.68
C PHE A 86 -14.36 -18.41 10.10
N LYS A 87 -14.11 -19.65 9.64
CA LYS A 87 -12.83 -20.07 9.06
C LYS A 87 -13.07 -20.75 7.73
N THR A 88 -12.34 -20.32 6.70
CA THR A 88 -12.41 -20.92 5.36
C THR A 88 -11.01 -21.04 4.73
N PRO A 89 -10.75 -22.07 3.91
CA PRO A 89 -9.51 -22.14 3.14
C PRO A 89 -9.33 -20.90 2.26
N LEU A 90 -8.10 -20.38 2.19
CA LEU A 90 -7.80 -19.19 1.38
C LEU A 90 -8.14 -19.41 -0.10
N SER A 91 -8.07 -20.65 -0.60
CA SER A 91 -8.49 -21.00 -1.96
C SER A 91 -9.96 -20.68 -2.26
N LYS A 92 -10.85 -20.76 -1.27
CA LYS A 92 -12.26 -20.32 -1.40
C LYS A 92 -12.37 -18.80 -1.34
N ALA A 93 -11.69 -18.17 -0.38
CA ALA A 93 -11.67 -16.72 -0.24
C ALA A 93 -11.03 -16.00 -1.44
N LYS A 94 -10.18 -16.68 -2.23
CA LYS A 94 -9.65 -16.11 -3.50
C LYS A 94 -10.74 -15.70 -4.49
N ALA A 95 -11.99 -16.17 -4.34
CA ALA A 95 -13.12 -15.69 -5.14
C ALA A 95 -13.39 -14.19 -4.96
N CYS A 96 -13.13 -13.62 -3.78
CA CYS A 96 -13.27 -12.18 -3.51
C CYS A 96 -11.96 -11.38 -3.65
N MET A 97 -10.85 -12.05 -3.99
CA MET A 97 -9.56 -11.39 -4.25
C MET A 97 -9.61 -10.53 -5.51
N ARG A 98 -8.94 -9.38 -5.47
CA ARG A 98 -8.75 -8.53 -6.64
C ARG A 98 -7.76 -9.16 -7.63
N LYS A 99 -8.18 -9.34 -8.89
CA LYS A 99 -7.34 -9.93 -9.94
C LYS A 99 -6.07 -9.13 -10.25
N ASN A 100 -6.06 -7.83 -9.97
CA ASN A 100 -4.86 -6.97 -10.11
C ASN A 100 -3.68 -7.41 -9.20
N CYS A 101 -3.94 -8.15 -8.12
CA CYS A 101 -2.91 -8.68 -7.23
C CYS A 101 -2.09 -9.77 -7.92
N GLN A 102 -2.67 -10.49 -8.89
CA GLN A 102 -2.03 -11.61 -9.58
C GLN A 102 -0.93 -11.18 -10.57
N VAL A 103 -0.74 -9.87 -10.75
CA VAL A 103 0.39 -9.33 -11.51
C VAL A 103 1.36 -8.57 -10.61
N CYS A 104 1.17 -8.50 -9.29
CA CYS A 104 2.05 -7.82 -8.34
C CYS A 104 3.20 -8.72 -7.91
N VAL A 105 4.46 -8.34 -8.14
CA VAL A 105 5.61 -9.19 -7.75
C VAL A 105 6.25 -8.82 -6.42
N ASP A 106 5.87 -7.68 -5.83
CA ASP A 106 6.43 -7.23 -4.56
C ASP A 106 5.58 -7.72 -3.38
N TYR A 107 6.20 -8.45 -2.46
CA TYR A 107 5.55 -8.93 -1.24
C TYR A 107 5.81 -8.05 -0.01
N THR A 108 6.99 -7.45 0.08
CA THR A 108 7.50 -6.85 1.33
C THR A 108 7.62 -5.33 1.27
N SER A 109 7.06 -4.68 0.25
CA SER A 109 7.17 -3.24 0.01
C SER A 109 8.63 -2.81 -0.18
N GLU A 110 9.24 -3.31 -1.26
CA GLU A 110 10.67 -3.20 -1.57
C GLU A 110 11.17 -1.76 -1.74
N LEU A 111 10.27 -0.80 -1.98
CA LEU A 111 10.58 0.63 -2.13
C LEU A 111 10.21 1.50 -0.91
N ALA A 112 9.86 0.88 0.22
CA ALA A 112 9.56 1.62 1.45
C ALA A 112 10.83 2.07 2.17
N ASP A 113 10.72 3.01 3.12
CA ASP A 113 11.84 3.32 4.03
C ASP A 113 11.98 2.22 5.09
N LEU A 114 10.84 1.85 5.67
CA LEU A 114 10.71 0.77 6.63
C LEU A 114 9.53 -0.11 6.22
N SER A 115 9.71 -1.42 6.24
CA SER A 115 8.63 -2.37 5.94
C SER A 115 8.28 -3.21 7.16
N VAL A 116 7.00 -3.48 7.36
CA VAL A 116 6.47 -4.22 8.51
C VAL A 116 5.47 -5.29 8.08
N GLY A 117 5.53 -6.45 8.71
CA GLY A 117 4.50 -7.46 8.59
C GLY A 117 4.72 -8.65 9.52
N SER A 118 3.68 -9.45 9.73
CA SER A 118 3.67 -10.52 10.75
C SER A 118 4.56 -11.72 10.43
N VAL A 119 4.71 -12.04 9.15
CA VAL A 119 5.39 -13.27 8.70
C VAL A 119 6.88 -13.26 9.03
N GLY A 120 7.37 -14.40 9.48
CA GLY A 120 8.77 -14.62 9.88
C GLY A 120 9.01 -14.42 11.37
N SER A 121 8.08 -13.78 12.07
CA SER A 121 8.15 -13.54 13.51
C SER A 121 7.18 -14.43 14.29
N ALA A 122 7.44 -14.61 15.59
CA ALA A 122 6.57 -15.36 16.49
C ALA A 122 5.22 -14.64 16.71
N PRO A 123 4.17 -15.34 17.19
CA PRO A 123 2.92 -14.68 17.58
C PRO A 123 3.16 -13.51 18.55
N GLY A 124 2.51 -12.37 18.29
CA GLY A 124 2.72 -11.13 19.04
C GLY A 124 3.98 -10.34 18.66
N TRP A 125 4.70 -10.77 17.62
CA TRP A 125 5.83 -10.05 17.03
C TRP A 125 5.58 -9.81 15.54
N SER A 126 6.21 -8.76 15.00
CA SER A 126 6.25 -8.45 13.57
C SER A 126 7.69 -8.44 13.08
N THR A 127 7.89 -8.73 11.81
CA THR A 127 9.17 -8.56 11.12
C THR A 127 9.27 -7.13 10.60
N LEU A 128 10.39 -6.46 10.90
CA LEU A 128 10.76 -5.16 10.35
C LEU A 128 11.93 -5.29 9.39
N ILE A 129 11.84 -4.60 8.25
CA ILE A 129 12.90 -4.49 7.25
C ILE A 129 13.20 -3.02 7.01
N ALA A 130 14.33 -2.53 7.49
CA ALA A 130 14.82 -1.19 7.19
C ALA A 130 15.54 -1.20 5.84
N ARG A 131 15.12 -0.34 4.91
CA ARG A 131 15.61 -0.34 3.52
C ARG A 131 16.44 0.88 3.18
N THR A 132 16.09 2.02 3.75
CA THR A 132 16.81 3.29 3.60
C THR A 132 17.48 3.67 4.91
N GLU A 133 18.47 4.56 4.85
CA GLU A 133 19.09 5.13 6.06
C GLU A 133 18.06 5.81 6.96
N LYS A 134 17.09 6.51 6.37
CA LYS A 134 15.96 7.11 7.09
C LYS A 134 15.14 6.06 7.84
N GLY A 135 14.82 4.94 7.19
CA GLY A 135 14.12 3.83 7.83
C GLY A 135 14.93 3.13 8.92
N LEU A 136 16.25 3.00 8.74
CA LEU A 136 17.14 2.42 9.74
C LEU A 136 17.24 3.31 10.99
N GLN A 137 17.38 4.62 10.81
CA GLN A 137 17.37 5.60 11.90
C GLN A 137 16.05 5.57 12.66
N ALA A 138 14.91 5.57 11.95
CA ALA A 138 13.59 5.48 12.58
C ALA A 138 13.44 4.20 13.42
N LEU A 139 13.88 3.04 12.91
CA LEU A 139 13.88 1.78 13.65
C LEU A 139 14.71 1.87 14.94
N GLN A 140 15.95 2.34 14.83
CA GLN A 140 16.87 2.43 15.97
C GLN A 140 16.37 3.42 17.03
N ASN A 141 15.83 4.56 16.60
CA ASN A 141 15.31 5.57 17.51
C ASN A 141 14.04 5.09 18.22
N ALA A 142 13.12 4.43 17.50
CA ALA A 142 11.93 3.85 18.10
C ALA A 142 12.27 2.76 19.14
N GLU A 143 13.31 1.96 18.88
CA GLU A 143 13.86 0.99 19.84
C GLU A 143 14.49 1.68 21.05
N ASN A 144 15.39 2.64 20.83
CA ASN A 144 16.09 3.37 21.90
C ASN A 144 15.15 4.15 22.82
N LYS A 145 14.05 4.68 22.27
CA LYS A 145 13.02 5.39 23.02
C LYS A 145 11.96 4.47 23.63
N GLY A 146 12.07 3.16 23.41
CA GLY A 146 11.21 2.17 24.03
C GLY A 146 9.79 2.15 23.50
N TYR A 147 9.55 2.53 22.24
CA TYR A 147 8.28 2.30 21.55
C TYR A 147 8.14 0.85 21.06
N ILE A 148 9.28 0.24 20.72
CA ILE A 148 9.39 -1.14 20.30
C ILE A 148 10.57 -1.80 21.01
N GLU A 149 10.50 -3.11 21.17
CA GLU A 149 11.65 -3.97 21.47
C GLU A 149 11.99 -4.79 20.22
N THR A 150 13.27 -5.03 19.97
CA THR A 150 13.70 -5.87 18.84
C THR A 150 14.56 -7.05 19.25
N LYS A 151 14.60 -8.06 18.39
CA LYS A 151 15.52 -9.19 18.47
C LYS A 151 15.92 -9.65 17.07
N PRO A 152 17.04 -10.38 16.92
CA PRO A 152 17.40 -10.99 15.64
C PRO A 152 16.25 -11.85 15.08
N LEU A 153 15.99 -11.73 13.77
CA LEU A 153 15.03 -12.61 13.11
C LEU A 153 15.62 -14.03 13.03
N GLU A 154 14.82 -15.04 13.41
CA GLU A 154 15.26 -16.43 13.31
C GLU A 154 15.47 -16.86 11.85
N GLN A 155 16.45 -17.73 11.60
CA GLN A 155 16.75 -18.22 10.25
C GLN A 155 15.57 -18.95 9.60
N SER A 156 14.77 -19.68 10.40
CA SER A 156 13.54 -20.33 9.98
C SER A 156 12.51 -19.31 9.50
N GLY A 157 12.36 -18.21 10.22
CA GLY A 157 11.50 -17.08 9.91
C GLY A 157 11.91 -16.35 8.64
N LEU A 158 13.21 -16.05 8.50
CA LEU A 158 13.78 -15.47 7.28
C LEU A 158 13.50 -16.35 6.06
N LYS A 159 13.79 -17.66 6.16
CA LYS A 159 13.56 -18.62 5.08
C LYS A 159 12.08 -18.71 4.68
N LEU A 160 11.17 -18.67 5.66
CA LEU A 160 9.73 -18.62 5.38
C LEU A 160 9.34 -17.37 4.60
N LEU A 161 9.87 -16.21 5.01
CA LEU A 161 9.62 -14.93 4.36
C LEU A 161 10.12 -14.93 2.90
N GLU A 162 11.36 -15.39 2.67
CA GLU A 162 11.95 -15.54 1.34
C GLU A 162 11.13 -16.49 0.46
N ASN A 163 10.70 -17.63 1.00
CA ASN A 163 9.88 -18.59 0.28
C ASN A 163 8.55 -17.98 -0.19
N LEU A 164 7.89 -17.19 0.66
CA LEU A 164 6.62 -16.54 0.32
C LEU A 164 6.81 -15.42 -0.71
N ALA A 165 7.86 -14.62 -0.57
CA ALA A 165 8.19 -13.58 -1.53
C ALA A 165 8.52 -14.18 -2.91
N ASN A 166 9.39 -15.20 -2.95
CA ASN A 166 9.73 -15.93 -4.17
C ASN A 166 8.53 -16.62 -4.80
N LYS A 167 7.64 -17.19 -3.98
CA LYS A 167 6.39 -17.78 -4.46
C LYS A 167 5.52 -16.73 -5.16
N LYS A 168 5.31 -15.56 -4.53
CA LYS A 168 4.56 -14.45 -5.12
C LYS A 168 5.17 -14.00 -6.45
N LYS A 169 6.49 -13.77 -6.48
CA LYS A 169 7.24 -13.40 -7.70
C LYS A 169 7.05 -14.45 -8.79
N LYS A 170 7.24 -15.74 -8.49
CA LYS A 170 7.12 -16.83 -9.45
C LYS A 170 5.71 -16.96 -10.03
N GLU A 171 4.69 -17.03 -9.18
CA GLU A 171 3.29 -17.21 -9.60
C GLU A 171 2.83 -16.02 -10.45
N ASN A 172 3.11 -14.80 -10.01
CA ASN A 172 2.62 -13.60 -10.69
C ASN A 172 3.43 -13.28 -11.95
N LYS A 173 4.73 -13.64 -12.04
CA LYS A 173 5.47 -13.62 -13.32
C LYS A 173 4.86 -14.59 -14.34
N GLY A 174 4.36 -15.75 -13.90
CA GLY A 174 3.62 -16.69 -14.74
C GLY A 174 2.32 -16.08 -15.29
N GLU A 175 1.54 -15.42 -14.44
CA GLU A 175 0.31 -14.74 -14.85
C GLU A 175 0.59 -13.55 -15.79
N ILE A 176 1.66 -12.78 -15.55
CA ILE A 176 2.08 -11.70 -16.45
C ILE A 176 2.32 -12.23 -17.86
N ARG A 177 3.14 -13.29 -18.00
CA ARG A 177 3.41 -13.91 -19.31
C ARG A 177 2.14 -14.38 -20.00
N LYS A 178 1.22 -14.99 -19.25
CA LYS A 178 -0.07 -15.46 -19.75
C LYS A 178 -0.96 -14.31 -20.22
N ARG A 179 -0.98 -13.19 -19.51
CA ARG A 179 -1.75 -12.00 -19.91
C ARG A 179 -1.17 -11.37 -21.17
N GLU A 180 0.15 -11.22 -21.23
CA GLU A 180 0.82 -10.68 -22.41
C GLU A 180 0.64 -11.55 -23.65
N SER A 181 0.62 -12.89 -23.51
CA SER A 181 0.37 -13.80 -24.64
C SER A 181 -1.04 -13.70 -25.23
N VAL A 182 -1.99 -13.05 -24.54
CA VAL A 182 -3.36 -12.81 -25.02
C VAL A 182 -3.66 -11.31 -25.16
N ALA A 183 -2.62 -10.51 -25.45
CA ALA A 183 -2.71 -9.06 -25.67
C ALA A 183 -3.36 -8.27 -24.51
N ARG A 184 -3.18 -8.74 -23.27
CA ARG A 184 -3.53 -7.98 -22.05
C ARG A 184 -2.25 -7.43 -21.42
N PRO A 185 -1.90 -6.15 -21.64
CA PRO A 185 -0.61 -5.62 -21.23
C PRO A 185 -0.43 -5.62 -19.70
N VAL A 186 0.83 -5.76 -19.26
CA VAL A 186 1.24 -5.50 -17.88
C VAL A 186 2.42 -4.54 -17.90
N ILE A 187 2.10 -3.26 -18.05
CA ILE A 187 3.05 -2.22 -18.44
C ILE A 187 4.12 -1.96 -17.37
N TYR A 188 3.76 -1.94 -16.09
CA TYR A 188 4.67 -1.60 -14.99
C TYR A 188 5.86 -2.54 -14.80
N ARG A 189 5.93 -3.62 -15.59
CA ARG A 189 7.02 -4.61 -15.61
C ARG A 189 7.86 -4.56 -16.89
N ARG A 190 7.59 -3.60 -17.76
CA ARG A 190 8.40 -3.27 -18.95
C ARG A 190 9.42 -2.22 -18.53
N TYR A 191 10.65 -2.69 -18.31
CA TYR A 191 11.74 -1.87 -17.82
C TYR A 191 12.24 -0.89 -18.89
N MET A 192 12.40 0.37 -18.50
CA MET A 192 12.92 1.47 -19.31
C MET A 192 13.69 2.44 -18.41
N SER A 193 14.59 3.23 -18.98
CA SER A 193 15.28 4.33 -18.29
C SER A 193 14.36 5.55 -18.12
N ASP A 194 14.77 6.54 -17.33
CA ASP A 194 13.99 7.79 -17.19
C ASP A 194 13.82 8.53 -18.52
N ALA A 195 14.86 8.59 -19.36
CA ALA A 195 14.78 9.26 -20.66
C ALA A 195 13.78 8.57 -21.62
N GLU A 196 13.75 7.23 -21.61
CA GLU A 196 12.77 6.45 -22.36
C GLU A 196 11.37 6.64 -21.78
N PHE A 197 11.23 6.68 -20.45
CA PHE A 197 9.97 6.89 -19.76
C PHE A 197 9.35 8.25 -20.12
N GLU A 198 10.11 9.34 -20.00
CA GLU A 198 9.66 10.69 -20.34
C GLU A 198 9.15 10.78 -21.78
N THR A 199 9.88 10.16 -22.71
CA THR A 199 9.51 10.12 -24.12
C THR A 199 8.23 9.32 -24.35
N GLU A 200 8.12 8.14 -23.75
CA GLU A 200 6.99 7.22 -23.92
C GLU A 200 5.70 7.82 -23.35
N VAL A 201 5.75 8.47 -22.18
CA VAL A 201 4.55 8.98 -21.49
C VAL A 201 4.16 10.39 -21.90
N ALA A 202 4.97 11.10 -22.69
CA ALA A 202 4.72 12.49 -23.08
C ALA A 202 3.36 12.70 -23.77
N SER A 203 2.93 11.72 -24.56
CA SER A 203 1.65 11.77 -25.30
C SER A 203 0.51 11.02 -24.61
N CYS A 204 0.76 10.35 -23.49
CA CYS A 204 -0.26 9.56 -22.81
C CYS A 204 -1.25 10.46 -22.06
N GLN A 205 -2.53 10.13 -22.13
CA GLN A 205 -3.60 10.83 -21.44
C GLN A 205 -4.39 9.88 -20.52
N PHE A 206 -5.47 10.40 -19.93
CA PHE A 206 -6.37 9.58 -19.12
C PHE A 206 -6.96 8.40 -19.91
N ASP A 207 -7.19 8.54 -21.20
CA ASP A 207 -7.73 7.46 -22.04
C ASP A 207 -6.72 6.31 -22.22
N ASP A 208 -5.43 6.62 -22.32
CA ASP A 208 -4.37 5.60 -22.29
C ASP A 208 -4.32 4.92 -20.92
N LEU A 209 -4.36 5.68 -19.82
CA LEU A 209 -4.43 5.11 -18.47
C LEU A 209 -5.66 4.19 -18.33
N LYS A 210 -6.78 4.62 -18.90
CA LYS A 210 -8.03 3.87 -18.88
C LYS A 210 -7.90 2.56 -19.65
N SER A 211 -7.36 2.58 -20.86
CA SER A 211 -7.12 1.40 -21.70
C SER A 211 -6.10 0.46 -21.06
N ASP A 212 -4.93 0.99 -20.71
CA ASP A 212 -3.75 0.23 -20.31
C ASP A 212 -3.83 -0.35 -18.91
N VAL A 213 -4.59 0.29 -18.02
CA VAL A 213 -4.63 -0.08 -16.59
C VAL A 213 -6.04 -0.33 -16.11
N ILE A 214 -6.98 0.58 -16.37
CA ILE A 214 -8.29 0.53 -15.70
C ILE A 214 -9.17 -0.58 -16.28
N ASP A 215 -9.40 -0.58 -17.59
CA ASP A 215 -10.36 -1.47 -18.24
C ASP A 215 -9.85 -2.91 -18.34
N ILE A 216 -8.54 -3.12 -18.36
CA ILE A 216 -7.93 -4.46 -18.25
C ILE A 216 -7.87 -4.99 -16.79
N GLY A 217 -8.40 -4.22 -15.83
CA GLY A 217 -8.46 -4.60 -14.41
C GLY A 217 -7.11 -4.59 -13.69
N GLY A 218 -6.16 -3.76 -14.13
CA GLY A 218 -4.86 -3.53 -13.47
C GLY A 218 -4.90 -2.51 -12.33
N CYS A 219 -5.88 -1.61 -12.33
CA CYS A 219 -6.01 -0.53 -11.33
C CYS A 219 -6.02 -1.05 -9.89
N VAL A 220 -5.09 -0.56 -9.05
CA VAL A 220 -4.96 -0.92 -7.62
C VAL A 220 -5.79 -0.06 -6.67
N LEU A 221 -6.52 0.92 -7.20
CA LEU A 221 -7.36 1.84 -6.44
C LEU A 221 -6.58 2.58 -5.33
N CYS A 222 -5.36 3.02 -5.62
CA CYS A 222 -4.55 3.80 -4.68
C CYS A 222 -4.92 5.29 -4.64
N GLY A 223 -5.51 5.83 -5.70
CA GLY A 223 -5.88 7.25 -5.79
C GLY A 223 -4.78 8.18 -6.29
N ALA A 224 -3.60 7.69 -6.68
CA ALA A 224 -2.52 8.54 -7.19
C ALA A 224 -2.92 9.40 -8.40
N CYS A 225 -3.75 8.85 -9.30
CA CYS A 225 -4.31 9.60 -10.44
C CYS A 225 -5.24 10.74 -9.99
N TYR A 226 -6.01 10.55 -8.92
CA TYR A 226 -6.87 11.59 -8.34
C TYR A 226 -6.00 12.71 -7.75
N TYR A 227 -5.00 12.34 -6.97
CA TYR A 227 -4.06 13.28 -6.36
C TYR A 227 -3.33 14.14 -7.41
N ALA A 228 -2.77 13.50 -8.43
CA ALA A 228 -2.02 14.15 -9.50
C ALA A 228 -2.88 15.00 -10.44
N CYS A 229 -4.21 14.94 -10.37
CA CYS A 229 -5.08 15.69 -11.28
C CYS A 229 -5.17 17.17 -10.86
N PRO A 230 -4.70 18.13 -11.67
CA PRO A 230 -4.76 19.55 -11.31
C PRO A 230 -6.19 20.10 -11.42
N GLU A 231 -6.97 19.60 -12.37
CA GLU A 231 -8.32 20.07 -12.67
C GLU A 231 -9.41 19.48 -11.75
N ASN A 232 -9.06 18.56 -10.84
CA ASN A 232 -10.01 17.84 -9.97
C ASN A 232 -11.14 17.12 -10.74
N ILE A 233 -10.88 16.69 -11.98
CA ILE A 233 -11.86 16.03 -12.86
C ILE A 233 -11.83 14.50 -12.78
N ILE A 234 -11.01 13.90 -11.92
CA ILE A 234 -11.01 12.44 -11.70
C ILE A 234 -11.85 12.17 -10.44
N SER A 235 -12.79 11.24 -10.54
CA SER A 235 -13.65 10.81 -9.43
C SER A 235 -13.41 9.34 -9.08
N ILE A 236 -13.49 9.01 -7.79
CA ILE A 236 -13.37 7.64 -7.28
C ILE A 236 -14.53 7.37 -6.32
N GLU A 237 -15.59 6.75 -6.85
CA GLU A 237 -16.80 6.32 -6.13
C GLU A 237 -16.78 4.78 -5.98
N ASP A 238 -15.93 4.26 -5.08
CA ASP A 238 -15.83 2.84 -4.67
C ASP A 238 -15.36 1.80 -5.71
N ARG A 239 -15.14 2.20 -6.97
CA ARG A 239 -14.73 1.29 -8.03
C ARG A 239 -13.47 1.74 -8.75
N LYS A 240 -13.60 2.11 -10.02
CA LYS A 240 -12.50 2.55 -10.87
C LYS A 240 -12.49 4.07 -10.95
N PRO A 241 -11.33 4.72 -11.13
CA PRO A 241 -11.28 6.13 -11.46
C PRO A 241 -12.11 6.43 -12.71
N GLN A 242 -12.84 7.55 -12.70
CA GLN A 242 -13.65 8.02 -13.83
C GLN A 242 -13.39 9.51 -14.08
N LEU A 243 -13.26 9.88 -15.35
CA LEU A 243 -13.14 11.27 -15.77
C LEU A 243 -14.53 11.95 -15.75
N ARG A 244 -14.61 13.13 -15.16
CA ARG A 244 -15.79 13.97 -14.95
C ARG A 244 -15.54 15.39 -15.47
N GLY A 245 -15.09 15.49 -16.72
CA GLY A 245 -14.76 16.77 -17.34
C GLY A 245 -13.85 16.57 -18.54
N ASN A 246 -13.37 17.69 -19.09
CA ASN A 246 -12.43 17.69 -20.21
C ASN A 246 -11.01 17.85 -19.68
N CYS A 247 -10.18 16.84 -19.92
CA CYS A 247 -8.75 16.90 -19.59
C CYS A 247 -8.01 17.79 -20.61
N PRO A 248 -7.05 18.64 -20.18
CA PRO A 248 -6.17 19.35 -21.11
C PRO A 248 -5.44 18.36 -22.05
N SER A 249 -5.26 18.75 -23.32
CA SER A 249 -4.72 17.85 -24.37
C SER A 249 -3.31 17.35 -24.07
N GLU A 250 -2.48 18.18 -23.43
CA GLU A 250 -1.08 17.84 -23.12
C GLU A 250 -0.89 17.28 -21.71
N CYS A 251 -1.97 16.96 -20.98
CA CYS A 251 -1.88 16.48 -19.60
C CYS A 251 -1.71 14.96 -19.53
N ASN A 252 -0.61 14.51 -18.94
CA ASN A 252 -0.26 13.10 -18.73
C ASN A 252 -0.11 12.69 -17.26
N LEU A 253 -0.36 13.61 -16.32
CA LEU A 253 0.01 13.47 -14.89
C LEU A 253 -0.59 12.22 -14.22
N CYS A 254 -1.83 11.87 -14.55
CA CYS A 254 -2.47 10.68 -14.00
C CYS A 254 -1.81 9.36 -14.50
N TYR A 255 -1.29 9.36 -15.72
CA TYR A 255 -0.55 8.24 -16.31
C TYR A 255 0.83 8.12 -15.65
N VAL A 256 1.53 9.26 -15.49
CA VAL A 256 2.83 9.34 -14.82
C VAL A 256 2.72 8.87 -13.36
N ALA A 257 1.74 9.33 -12.59
CA ALA A 257 1.58 8.96 -11.17
C ALA A 257 1.11 7.51 -10.94
N CYS A 258 0.57 6.83 -11.95
CA CYS A 258 0.01 5.49 -11.77
C CYS A 258 1.12 4.45 -11.49
N PRO A 259 1.01 3.61 -10.44
CA PRO A 259 1.99 2.54 -10.17
C PRO A 259 1.87 1.33 -11.11
N ARG A 260 0.93 1.37 -12.07
CA ARG A 260 0.61 0.27 -12.99
C ARG A 260 0.87 0.60 -14.47
N THR A 261 1.26 1.83 -14.75
CA THR A 261 1.91 2.23 -16.01
C THR A 261 3.41 1.95 -15.91
N TYR A 262 4.21 2.41 -16.87
CA TYR A 262 5.66 2.22 -16.86
C TYR A 262 6.30 2.69 -15.54
N VAL A 263 7.32 1.95 -15.09
CA VAL A 263 8.13 2.31 -13.93
C VAL A 263 9.57 2.26 -14.38
N SER A 264 10.25 3.38 -14.24
CA SER A 264 11.65 3.54 -14.56
C SER A 264 12.54 2.59 -13.74
N GLN A 265 13.65 2.16 -14.31
CA GLN A 265 14.62 1.27 -13.65
C GLN A 265 15.35 1.95 -12.49
N GLU A 266 15.38 3.27 -12.52
CA GLU A 266 15.92 4.16 -11.52
C GLU A 266 15.05 4.12 -10.24
N ILE A 267 13.75 3.82 -10.39
CA ILE A 267 12.82 3.57 -9.28
C ILE A 267 12.75 2.07 -8.94
N LEU A 268 12.57 1.22 -9.95
CA LEU A 268 12.35 -0.22 -9.78
C LEU A 268 13.33 -1.02 -10.64
N SER A 269 14.50 -1.29 -10.07
CA SER A 269 15.59 -1.97 -10.77
C SER A 269 15.26 -3.43 -11.12
N ARG A 270 15.89 -3.92 -12.19
CA ARG A 270 15.76 -5.33 -12.63
C ARG A 270 16.33 -6.32 -11.61
N ASP A 271 17.26 -5.89 -10.77
CA ASP A 271 17.99 -6.75 -9.83
C ASP A 271 17.20 -7.01 -8.54
N LEU A 272 16.33 -6.08 -8.13
CA LEU A 272 15.37 -6.30 -7.03
C LEU A 272 14.55 -7.58 -7.24
N ASP A 273 14.31 -7.87 -8.51
CA ASP A 273 13.51 -8.98 -8.98
C ASP A 273 14.17 -10.37 -8.86
N GLN A 274 15.49 -10.36 -8.70
CA GLN A 274 16.32 -11.54 -8.47
C GLN A 274 16.49 -11.82 -6.97
N LYS A 275 16.28 -10.80 -6.13
CA LYS A 275 16.34 -10.89 -4.67
C LYS A 275 14.96 -11.19 -4.11
N ALA A 276 14.87 -12.11 -3.16
CA ALA A 276 13.59 -12.51 -2.59
C ALA A 276 12.90 -11.34 -1.88
N LEU A 277 13.66 -10.55 -1.10
CA LEU A 277 13.15 -9.47 -0.25
C LEU A 277 13.54 -8.06 -0.73
N GLY A 278 14.07 -7.97 -1.97
CA GLY A 278 14.72 -6.75 -2.46
C GLY A 278 15.99 -6.41 -1.67
N ASP A 279 16.42 -5.15 -1.78
CA ASP A 279 17.52 -4.62 -0.99
C ASP A 279 17.05 -4.13 0.38
N TYR A 280 17.88 -4.34 1.39
CA TYR A 280 17.65 -3.87 2.76
C TYR A 280 18.95 -3.73 3.55
N LEU A 281 18.92 -2.86 4.56
CA LEU A 281 20.03 -2.59 5.47
C LEU A 281 19.97 -3.47 6.73
N LYS A 282 18.76 -3.67 7.27
CA LYS A 282 18.55 -4.43 8.51
C LYS A 282 17.21 -5.15 8.50
N ILE A 283 17.18 -6.37 9.03
CA ILE A 283 15.95 -7.12 9.28
C ILE A 283 15.93 -7.64 10.72
N VAL A 284 14.82 -7.42 11.43
CA VAL A 284 14.64 -7.82 12.84
C VAL A 284 13.22 -8.31 13.09
N SER A 285 13.04 -9.03 14.19
CA SER A 285 11.73 -9.22 14.79
C SER A 285 11.52 -8.12 15.84
N ALA A 286 10.34 -7.51 15.86
CA ALA A 286 9.99 -6.44 16.78
C ALA A 286 8.60 -6.65 17.42
N ARG A 287 8.39 -6.07 18.58
CA ARG A 287 7.10 -6.01 19.28
C ARG A 287 6.92 -4.63 19.91
N ALA A 288 5.69 -4.10 19.89
CA ALA A 288 5.37 -2.87 20.59
C ALA A 288 5.39 -3.09 22.11
N THR A 289 5.94 -2.13 22.82
CA THR A 289 5.99 -2.12 24.30
C THR A 289 4.77 -1.44 24.90
N ASN A 290 4.22 -0.43 24.22
CA ASN A 290 3.24 0.51 24.78
C ASN A 290 1.88 0.46 24.08
N VAL A 291 1.69 -0.46 23.13
CA VAL A 291 0.45 -0.57 22.34
C VAL A 291 0.08 -2.04 22.14
N GLU A 292 -1.16 -2.38 22.49
CA GLU A 292 -1.76 -3.65 22.09
C GLU A 292 -2.27 -3.55 20.66
N GLY A 293 -2.01 -4.57 19.83
CA GLY A 293 -2.47 -4.57 18.46
C GLY A 293 -2.21 -5.89 17.75
N GLN A 294 -2.85 -6.04 16.59
CA GLN A 294 -2.66 -7.21 15.75
C GLN A 294 -1.17 -7.36 15.39
N ASP A 295 -0.66 -8.59 15.50
CA ASP A 295 0.71 -8.95 15.14
C ASP A 295 1.79 -8.17 15.94
N GLY A 296 1.47 -7.80 17.17
CA GLY A 296 2.41 -7.16 18.09
C GLY A 296 2.42 -5.64 18.06
N GLY A 297 1.44 -4.99 17.41
CA GLY A 297 1.21 -3.54 17.49
C GLY A 297 2.31 -2.66 16.89
N VAL A 298 3.31 -3.25 16.22
CA VAL A 298 4.54 -2.56 15.79
C VAL A 298 4.27 -1.40 14.83
N ALA A 299 3.38 -1.58 13.86
CA ALA A 299 3.04 -0.51 12.91
C ALA A 299 2.46 0.72 13.65
N THR A 300 1.53 0.50 14.58
CA THR A 300 0.93 1.55 15.41
C THR A 300 1.96 2.22 16.31
N ALA A 301 2.84 1.44 16.96
CA ALA A 301 3.89 1.98 17.80
C ALA A 301 4.92 2.84 17.02
N LEU A 302 5.27 2.42 15.80
CA LEU A 302 6.14 3.20 14.91
C LEU A 302 5.48 4.52 14.49
N LEU A 303 4.18 4.51 14.20
CA LEU A 303 3.45 5.72 13.84
C LEU A 303 3.32 6.69 15.02
N ASN A 304 3.09 6.18 16.24
CA ASN A 304 3.12 7.00 17.43
C ASN A 304 4.51 7.63 17.62
N TYR A 305 5.59 6.85 17.50
CA TYR A 305 6.95 7.39 17.51
C TYR A 305 7.15 8.48 16.46
N ILE A 306 6.68 8.25 15.22
CA ILE A 306 6.82 9.21 14.12
C ILE A 306 6.16 10.56 14.46
N LEU A 307 4.96 10.53 15.04
CA LEU A 307 4.23 11.75 15.44
C LEU A 307 4.82 12.39 16.69
N ASP A 308 5.03 11.61 17.76
CA ASP A 308 5.55 12.10 19.04
C ASP A 308 6.93 12.74 18.90
N GLU A 309 7.75 12.23 17.96
CA GLU A 309 9.10 12.71 17.69
C GLU A 309 9.20 13.64 16.47
N ASN A 310 8.06 14.00 15.87
CA ASN A 310 7.98 14.86 14.69
C ASN A 310 8.92 14.42 13.55
N VAL A 311 9.01 13.10 13.30
CA VAL A 311 9.69 12.57 12.10
C VAL A 311 8.97 13.05 10.85
N THR A 312 7.64 13.09 10.93
CA THR A 312 6.73 13.76 9.99
C THR A 312 5.60 14.38 10.80
N GLU A 313 4.97 15.46 10.32
CA GLU A 313 3.91 16.16 11.05
C GLU A 313 2.60 15.38 11.07
N GLU A 314 2.31 14.64 9.99
CA GLU A 314 1.09 13.89 9.85
C GLU A 314 1.37 12.50 9.28
N VAL A 315 0.41 11.60 9.47
CA VAL A 315 0.43 10.24 8.90
C VAL A 315 -0.85 9.95 8.14
N VAL A 316 -0.73 9.23 7.03
CA VAL A 316 -1.86 8.63 6.32
C VAL A 316 -2.06 7.20 6.82
N VAL A 317 -3.17 6.97 7.52
CA VAL A 317 -3.63 5.65 7.99
C VAL A 317 -4.92 5.24 7.29
N VAL A 318 -5.31 3.98 7.47
CA VAL A 318 -6.55 3.42 6.90
C VAL A 318 -7.46 2.93 8.02
N ASP A 319 -8.61 3.59 8.18
CA ASP A 319 -9.65 3.18 9.12
C ASP A 319 -10.89 2.62 8.40
N LYS A 320 -11.92 2.24 9.16
CA LYS A 320 -13.21 1.76 8.68
C LYS A 320 -14.17 2.94 8.56
N SER A 321 -14.89 3.00 7.46
CA SER A 321 -16.01 3.93 7.26
C SER A 321 -17.05 3.76 8.38
N GLU A 322 -17.53 4.87 8.93
CA GLU A 322 -18.61 4.87 9.92
C GLU A 322 -19.95 4.42 9.31
N GLN A 323 -20.13 4.65 8.01
CA GLN A 323 -21.38 4.35 7.29
C GLN A 323 -21.39 2.93 6.72
N ASN A 324 -20.21 2.38 6.41
CA ASN A 324 -20.08 1.10 5.72
C ASN A 324 -19.10 0.18 6.45
N PRO A 325 -19.59 -0.86 7.15
CA PRO A 325 -18.72 -1.77 7.91
C PRO A 325 -17.56 -2.30 7.08
N TRP A 326 -16.35 -2.23 7.64
CA TRP A 326 -15.10 -2.71 7.03
C TRP A 326 -14.74 -2.10 5.68
N LYS A 327 -15.46 -1.07 5.22
CA LYS A 327 -15.07 -0.31 4.04
C LYS A 327 -13.88 0.57 4.43
N PRO A 328 -12.70 0.41 3.80
CA PRO A 328 -11.54 1.19 4.17
C PRO A 328 -11.68 2.65 3.73
N GLU A 329 -11.30 3.58 4.61
CA GLU A 329 -11.19 5.00 4.32
C GLU A 329 -9.83 5.51 4.80
N ALA A 330 -9.20 6.36 4.00
CA ALA A 330 -7.90 6.94 4.34
C ALA A 330 -8.12 8.17 5.22
N VAL A 331 -7.31 8.30 6.27
CA VAL A 331 -7.34 9.41 7.22
C VAL A 331 -5.93 10.00 7.27
N LEU A 332 -5.84 11.31 7.10
CA LEU A 332 -4.63 12.09 7.36
C LEU A 332 -4.78 12.67 8.76
N THR A 333 -3.82 12.40 9.64
CA THR A 333 -3.93 12.77 11.06
C THR A 333 -2.58 13.03 11.69
N SER A 334 -2.57 13.89 12.70
CA SER A 334 -1.47 14.10 13.65
C SER A 334 -1.80 13.57 15.05
N ASP A 335 -2.96 12.91 15.24
CA ASP A 335 -3.42 12.39 16.52
C ASP A 335 -3.12 10.89 16.67
N THR A 336 -2.34 10.54 17.70
CA THR A 336 -1.99 9.16 18.02
C THR A 336 -3.20 8.32 18.45
N GLU A 337 -4.28 8.93 18.96
CA GLU A 337 -5.51 8.20 19.28
C GLU A 337 -6.26 7.77 18.02
N GLU A 338 -6.26 8.59 16.96
CA GLU A 338 -6.79 8.20 15.65
C GLU A 338 -5.95 7.09 15.01
N VAL A 339 -4.62 7.13 15.19
CA VAL A 339 -3.71 6.05 14.77
C VAL A 339 -4.01 4.74 15.48
N LYS A 340 -4.28 4.76 16.79
CA LYS A 340 -4.69 3.58 17.58
C LYS A 340 -6.05 3.06 17.13
N LYS A 341 -7.03 3.94 16.91
CA LYS A 341 -8.36 3.58 16.38
C LYS A 341 -8.26 2.90 15.02
N ALA A 342 -7.37 3.39 14.16
CA ALA A 342 -7.12 2.84 12.83
C ALA A 342 -6.31 1.51 12.84
N ALA A 343 -5.94 0.96 14.00
CA ALA A 343 -5.20 -0.29 14.07
C ALA A 343 -5.99 -1.50 13.50
N GLY A 344 -5.26 -2.59 13.28
CA GLY A 344 -5.79 -3.83 12.71
C GLY A 344 -5.81 -3.86 11.19
N THR A 345 -5.88 -5.07 10.61
CA THR A 345 -5.78 -5.22 9.15
C THR A 345 -7.14 -5.01 8.46
N LYS A 346 -7.18 -4.09 7.49
CA LYS A 346 -8.29 -3.92 6.57
C LYS A 346 -7.96 -4.56 5.22
N TYR A 347 -8.53 -5.72 4.93
CA TYR A 347 -8.26 -6.52 3.72
C TYR A 347 -9.01 -6.02 2.47
N SER A 348 -9.15 -4.71 2.29
CA SER A 348 -9.79 -4.13 1.10
C SER A 348 -8.99 -2.93 0.57
N ALA A 349 -9.16 -2.63 -0.72
CA ALA A 349 -8.43 -1.53 -1.35
C ALA A 349 -8.90 -0.16 -0.83
N CYS A 350 -7.97 0.76 -0.65
CA CYS A 350 -8.21 2.12 -0.17
C CYS A 350 -7.46 3.15 -1.03
N PRO A 351 -8.12 4.22 -1.51
CA PRO A 351 -7.48 5.29 -2.25
C PRO A 351 -6.71 6.24 -1.31
N VAL A 352 -5.59 5.78 -0.76
CA VAL A 352 -4.77 6.49 0.25
C VAL A 352 -4.25 7.86 -0.19
N PHE A 353 -4.07 8.12 -1.49
CA PHE A 353 -3.63 9.43 -1.97
C PHE A 353 -4.78 10.45 -2.05
N LYS A 354 -6.04 10.01 -1.96
CA LYS A 354 -7.20 10.91 -2.05
C LYS A 354 -7.21 11.92 -0.91
N VAL A 355 -6.90 11.47 0.32
CA VAL A 355 -6.95 12.32 1.51
C VAL A 355 -5.92 13.46 1.46
N LEU A 356 -4.76 13.23 0.83
CA LEU A 356 -3.74 14.26 0.63
C LEU A 356 -4.28 15.40 -0.24
N LYS A 357 -4.92 15.06 -1.37
CA LYS A 357 -5.53 16.05 -2.27
C LYS A 357 -6.71 16.78 -1.65
N ASP A 358 -7.55 16.05 -0.93
CA ASP A 358 -8.72 16.63 -0.27
C ASP A 358 -8.29 17.61 0.84
N ASN A 359 -7.15 17.38 1.50
CA ASN A 359 -6.56 18.33 2.43
C ASN A 359 -5.99 19.57 1.73
N ASP A 360 -5.17 19.38 0.69
CA ASP A 360 -4.60 20.50 -0.10
C ASP A 360 -5.68 21.44 -0.64
N ASN A 361 -6.81 20.89 -1.09
CA ASN A 361 -7.94 21.67 -1.60
C ASN A 361 -8.62 22.46 -0.48
N LYS A 362 -8.79 21.88 0.72
CA LYS A 362 -9.37 22.59 1.88
C LYS A 362 -8.48 23.75 2.34
N GLU A 363 -7.17 23.55 2.39
CA GLU A 363 -6.24 24.63 2.78
C GLU A 363 -6.29 25.82 1.82
N LYS A 364 -6.42 25.56 0.51
CA LYS A 364 -6.56 26.59 -0.53
C LYS A 364 -7.90 27.33 -0.51
N GLU A 365 -8.97 26.72 -0.02
CA GLU A 365 -10.27 27.39 0.15
C GLU A 365 -10.28 28.33 1.36
N VAL A 366 -9.40 28.11 2.34
CA VAL A 366 -9.31 28.89 3.58
C VAL A 366 -8.26 30.01 3.51
N SER A 367 -7.30 29.92 2.59
CA SER A 367 -6.29 30.95 2.27
C SER A 367 -6.79 31.99 1.27
#